data_AF-A0A1E3GYP3-F1
#
_entry.id   AF-A0A1E3GYP3-F1
#
_cell.length_a   1.000
_cell.length_b   1.000
_cell.length_c   1.000
_cell.angle_alpha   90.00
_cell.angle_beta   90.00
_cell.angle_gamma   90.00
#
_symmetry.space_group_name_H-M   'P 1'
#
loop_
_entity.id
_entity.type
_entity.pdbx_description
1 polymer ?
#
loop_
_entity_poly.entity_id
_entity_poly.type
_entity_poly.pdbx_seq_one_letter_code
_entity_poly.pdbx_strand_id
1 'polypeptide(L)'
;MDGDLPEAGAGEAVTITLADEIDISRGDVLATPEHRPEVSDQFAAELIWMSDEEMLPGRPYLLKIGSKTVTATVTEIKHKVDINNFNKLAAKSLALNEVALVNVALSEPVAFDAYAENRDTGSFIVIDRLTNLTMGAGMVSFGLRRADNIHWQALDVTKAARAEAKGQKPVVLWFTGLSGAGKSTVANLVEKMLHHEGRHTYTLDGDNVRHGLNKDLGFTDADRVENIRRVAETARLFVDAGLIVLVSFISPFRSERRMARELLGEGEFVEIHVDTPIEIAEQRDPKGLYKKARAGQIKHFTGIDSPYEVPENAEIVLASGTKGPEELAAEVVRYLKDNGYVS
;
A
#
# COMPACT_ATOMS: atom_id res chain seq x y z
N MET A 1 -5.59 -50.00 6.90
CA MET A 1 -5.00 -48.69 7.28
C MET A 1 -3.53 -48.93 7.18
N ASP A 2 -2.96 -48.56 6.04
CA ASP A 2 -1.83 -49.24 5.44
C ASP A 2 -0.49 -48.70 5.94
N GLY A 3 -0.35 -48.57 7.27
CA GLY A 3 0.90 -48.25 7.96
C GLY A 3 1.70 -47.09 7.36
N ASP A 4 3.01 -47.10 7.61
CA ASP A 4 3.95 -46.22 6.93
C ASP A 4 4.27 -46.79 5.55
N LEU A 5 4.08 -45.98 4.50
CA LEU A 5 4.41 -46.36 3.13
C LEU A 5 5.86 -45.95 2.81
N PRO A 6 6.61 -46.78 2.04
CA PRO A 6 8.01 -46.50 1.68
C PRO A 6 8.17 -45.38 0.65
N GLU A 7 7.12 -45.07 -0.09
CA GLU A 7 7.05 -44.00 -1.09
C GLU A 7 5.68 -43.35 -1.05
N ALA A 8 5.61 -42.09 -1.50
CA ALA A 8 4.37 -41.36 -1.65
C ALA A 8 4.33 -40.68 -3.02
N GLY A 9 3.15 -40.68 -3.63
CA GLY A 9 2.89 -40.10 -4.95
C GLY A 9 2.21 -38.73 -4.89
N ALA A 10 2.16 -38.05 -6.05
CA ALA A 10 1.41 -36.81 -6.18
C ALA A 10 -0.09 -37.01 -5.88
N GLY A 11 -0.63 -36.21 -4.95
CA GLY A 11 -2.03 -36.28 -4.52
C GLY A 11 -2.27 -37.08 -3.23
N GLU A 12 -1.25 -37.75 -2.70
CA GLU A 12 -1.33 -38.46 -1.43
C GLU A 12 -1.02 -37.51 -0.25
N ALA A 13 -1.71 -37.73 0.88
CA ALA A 13 -1.43 -36.99 2.11
C ALA A 13 -0.25 -37.65 2.83
N VAL A 14 0.85 -36.90 2.97
CA VAL A 14 2.05 -37.34 3.70
C VAL A 14 2.19 -36.58 5.01
N THR A 15 2.68 -37.26 6.05
CA THR A 15 3.12 -36.62 7.29
C THR A 15 4.64 -36.57 7.29
N ILE A 16 5.21 -35.39 7.46
CA ILE A 16 6.66 -35.18 7.46
C ILE A 16 7.08 -34.85 8.89
N THR A 17 8.08 -35.58 9.40
CA THR A 17 8.72 -35.30 10.68
C THR A 17 10.17 -34.93 10.41
N LEU A 18 10.59 -33.75 10.87
CA LEU A 18 11.98 -33.30 10.73
C LEU A 18 12.82 -33.86 11.89
N ALA A 19 14.07 -34.20 11.60
CA ALA A 19 15.00 -34.66 12.64
C ALA A 19 15.43 -33.51 13.57
N ASP A 20 15.47 -32.29 13.02
CA ASP A 20 15.81 -31.06 13.73
C ASP A 20 14.57 -30.21 13.97
N GLU A 21 14.59 -29.39 15.03
CA GLU A 21 13.56 -28.39 15.31
C GLU A 21 13.69 -27.20 14.34
N ILE A 22 13.23 -27.40 13.12
CA ILE A 22 13.13 -26.35 12.10
C ILE A 22 11.66 -25.94 12.00
N ASP A 23 11.39 -24.64 12.13
CA ASP A 23 10.06 -24.09 11.95
C ASP A 23 9.69 -24.15 10.46
N ILE A 24 8.70 -24.99 10.11
CA ILE A 24 8.16 -25.12 8.76
C ILE A 24 6.66 -24.83 8.79
N SER A 25 6.21 -24.04 7.82
CA SER A 25 4.82 -23.63 7.68
C SER A 25 4.20 -24.15 6.39
N ARG A 26 2.88 -24.18 6.35
CA ARG A 26 2.15 -24.56 5.13
C ARG A 26 2.51 -23.59 4.00
N GLY A 27 2.94 -24.15 2.89
CA GLY A 27 3.35 -23.41 1.70
C GLY A 27 4.86 -23.25 1.54
N ASP A 28 5.65 -23.72 2.50
CA ASP A 28 7.10 -23.86 2.33
C ASP A 28 7.44 -25.00 1.37
N VAL A 29 8.57 -24.87 0.68
CA VAL A 29 9.03 -25.82 -0.34
C VAL A 29 10.20 -26.61 0.22
N LEU A 30 10.05 -27.94 0.27
CA LEU A 30 11.16 -28.85 0.56
C LEU A 30 11.88 -29.17 -0.75
N ALA A 31 13.19 -28.95 -0.76
CA ALA A 31 14.03 -29.16 -1.93
C ALA A 31 15.33 -29.89 -1.55
N THR A 32 15.89 -30.61 -2.52
CA THR A 32 17.23 -31.19 -2.39
C THR A 32 18.29 -30.07 -2.33
N PRO A 33 19.45 -30.30 -1.68
CA PRO A 33 20.53 -29.32 -1.65
C PRO A 33 21.01 -28.88 -3.03
N GLU A 34 20.94 -29.76 -4.04
CA GLU A 34 21.37 -29.48 -5.41
C GLU A 34 20.38 -28.63 -6.21
N HIS A 35 19.09 -28.65 -5.85
CA HIS A 35 18.01 -27.94 -6.56
C HIS A 35 17.28 -26.99 -5.61
N ARG A 36 18.05 -26.21 -4.85
CA ARG A 36 17.50 -25.27 -3.89
C ARG A 36 16.89 -24.06 -4.64
N PRO A 37 15.58 -23.79 -4.46
CA PRO A 37 14.97 -22.60 -5.04
C PRO A 37 15.53 -21.32 -4.43
N GLU A 38 15.48 -20.23 -5.18
CA GLU A 38 15.81 -18.91 -4.67
C GLU A 38 14.72 -18.47 -3.68
N VAL A 39 15.13 -17.92 -2.54
CA VAL A 39 14.20 -17.41 -1.51
C VAL A 39 14.46 -15.92 -1.37
N SER A 40 13.52 -15.11 -1.86
CA SER A 40 13.64 -13.66 -1.84
C SER A 40 12.26 -13.01 -1.81
N ASP A 41 12.20 -11.76 -1.36
CA ASP A 41 11.02 -10.92 -1.45
C ASP A 41 11.01 -10.08 -2.74
N GLN A 42 12.00 -10.22 -3.63
CA GLN A 42 12.09 -9.47 -4.87
C GLN A 42 12.59 -10.30 -6.05
N PHE A 43 11.94 -10.15 -7.19
CA PHE A 43 12.34 -10.80 -8.44
C PHE A 43 11.97 -9.98 -9.67
N ALA A 44 12.65 -10.26 -10.78
CA ALA A 44 12.28 -9.79 -12.10
C ALA A 44 11.42 -10.86 -12.79
N ALA A 45 10.35 -10.43 -13.46
CA ALA A 45 9.43 -11.33 -14.15
C ALA A 45 8.90 -10.72 -15.44
N GLU A 46 8.56 -11.58 -16.39
CA GLU A 46 7.73 -11.23 -17.54
C GLU A 46 6.26 -11.33 -17.10
N LEU A 47 5.55 -10.22 -17.15
CA LEU A 47 4.15 -10.10 -16.73
C LEU A 47 3.28 -9.78 -17.95
N ILE A 48 2.24 -10.59 -18.18
CA ILE A 48 1.13 -10.25 -19.06
C ILE A 48 -0.02 -9.69 -18.23
N TRP A 49 -0.51 -8.51 -18.62
CA TRP A 49 -1.68 -7.90 -18.01
C TRP A 49 -2.96 -8.30 -18.73
N MET A 50 -3.96 -8.72 -17.97
CA MET A 50 -5.20 -9.34 -18.47
C MET A 50 -6.46 -8.57 -18.07
N SER A 51 -6.33 -7.44 -17.37
CA SER A 51 -7.45 -6.58 -16.98
C SER A 51 -7.56 -5.34 -17.88
N ASP A 52 -8.79 -4.85 -18.06
CA ASP A 52 -9.07 -3.55 -18.70
C ASP A 52 -8.62 -2.37 -17.83
N GLU A 53 -8.51 -2.56 -16.52
CA GLU A 53 -7.97 -1.55 -15.60
C GLU A 53 -6.45 -1.53 -15.68
N GLU A 54 -5.84 -0.39 -16.02
CA GLU A 54 -4.38 -0.29 -16.18
C GLU A 54 -3.62 -0.66 -14.90
N MET A 55 -2.58 -1.48 -15.04
CA MET A 55 -1.61 -1.75 -13.98
C MET A 55 -0.69 -0.55 -13.81
N LEU A 56 -0.75 0.05 -12.62
CA LEU A 56 0.17 1.11 -12.20
C LEU A 56 1.22 0.55 -11.24
N PRO A 57 2.52 0.84 -11.45
CA PRO A 57 3.56 0.54 -10.47
C PRO A 57 3.24 1.17 -9.11
N GLY A 58 3.63 0.49 -8.03
CA GLY A 58 3.37 0.92 -6.67
C GLY A 58 2.02 0.48 -6.09
N ARG A 59 1.05 0.06 -6.93
CA ARG A 59 -0.23 -0.47 -6.46
C ARG A 59 -0.06 -1.91 -5.96
N PRO A 60 -0.56 -2.25 -4.76
CA PRO A 60 -0.45 -3.60 -4.25
C PRO A 60 -1.55 -4.51 -4.83
N TYR A 61 -1.15 -5.74 -5.12
CA TYR A 61 -1.99 -6.84 -5.55
C TYR A 61 -1.73 -8.06 -4.67
N LEU A 62 -2.58 -9.08 -4.76
CA LEU A 62 -2.21 -10.41 -4.29
C LEU A 62 -1.45 -11.12 -5.42
N LEU A 63 -0.37 -11.80 -5.06
CA LEU A 63 0.40 -12.64 -5.96
C LEU A 63 0.37 -14.06 -5.42
N LYS A 64 -0.11 -14.98 -6.26
CA LYS A 64 -0.11 -16.41 -5.95
C LYS A 64 0.99 -17.09 -6.76
N ILE A 65 1.98 -17.63 -6.07
CA ILE A 65 3.14 -18.34 -6.62
C ILE A 65 3.31 -19.67 -5.88
N GLY A 66 3.33 -20.77 -6.62
CA GLY A 66 3.24 -22.11 -6.05
C GLY A 66 2.08 -22.26 -5.05
N SER A 67 2.42 -22.58 -3.80
CA SER A 67 1.50 -22.77 -2.69
C SER A 67 1.25 -21.55 -1.80
N LYS A 68 1.90 -20.41 -2.06
CA LYS A 68 1.74 -19.17 -1.27
C LYS A 68 0.97 -18.11 -2.03
N THR A 69 0.18 -17.35 -1.28
CA THR A 69 -0.45 -16.11 -1.75
C THR A 69 0.04 -14.98 -0.86
N VAL A 70 0.79 -14.04 -1.42
CA VAL A 70 1.41 -12.93 -0.70
C VAL A 70 0.97 -11.60 -1.29
N THR A 71 1.07 -10.51 -0.52
CA THR A 71 0.91 -9.18 -1.11
C THR A 71 2.15 -8.86 -1.94
N ALA A 72 1.95 -8.37 -3.16
CA ALA A 72 3.03 -7.98 -4.07
C ALA A 72 2.73 -6.64 -4.74
N THR A 73 3.79 -5.91 -5.07
CA THR A 73 3.74 -4.63 -5.77
C THR A 73 4.71 -4.67 -6.93
N VAL A 74 4.24 -4.28 -8.13
CA VAL A 74 5.16 -4.01 -9.24
C VAL A 74 5.87 -2.70 -8.96
N THR A 75 7.17 -2.76 -8.68
CA THR A 75 7.95 -1.58 -8.29
C THR A 75 8.42 -0.78 -9.50
N GLU A 76 8.72 -1.46 -10.60
CA GLU A 76 9.24 -0.84 -11.80
C GLU A 76 8.85 -1.66 -13.04
N ILE A 77 8.47 -0.96 -14.12
CA ILE A 77 8.36 -1.54 -15.46
C ILE A 77 9.66 -1.23 -16.20
N LYS A 78 10.51 -2.23 -16.41
CA LYS A 78 11.79 -2.03 -17.12
C LYS A 78 11.57 -1.67 -18.58
N HIS A 79 10.69 -2.41 -19.24
CA HIS A 79 10.22 -2.13 -20.60
C HIS A 79 9.03 -3.02 -20.94
N LYS A 80 8.13 -2.49 -21.78
CA LYS A 80 7.16 -3.29 -22.52
C LYS A 80 7.83 -4.02 -23.67
N VAL A 81 7.29 -5.18 -24.01
CA VAL A 81 7.65 -5.95 -25.19
C VAL A 81 6.50 -5.82 -26.18
N ASP A 82 6.74 -5.19 -27.33
CA ASP A 82 5.77 -5.18 -28.43
C ASP A 82 5.71 -6.60 -29.03
N ILE A 83 4.53 -7.20 -28.99
CA ILE A 83 4.29 -8.59 -29.38
C ILE A 83 4.57 -8.81 -30.89
N ASN A 84 4.48 -7.75 -31.71
CA ASN A 84 4.62 -7.86 -33.15
C ASN A 84 6.08 -7.83 -33.62
N ASN A 85 6.96 -7.17 -32.87
CA ASN A 85 8.34 -6.91 -33.30
C ASN A 85 9.40 -7.13 -32.21
N PHE A 86 8.99 -7.47 -30.99
CA PHE A 86 9.84 -7.64 -29.80
C PHE A 86 10.66 -6.41 -29.40
N ASN A 87 10.25 -5.21 -29.86
CA ASN A 87 10.90 -3.98 -29.46
C ASN A 87 10.61 -3.65 -28.00
N LYS A 88 11.62 -3.08 -27.34
CA LYS A 88 11.55 -2.63 -25.95
C LYS A 88 11.03 -1.20 -25.92
N LEU A 89 9.85 -1.01 -25.34
CA LEU A 89 9.22 0.31 -25.21
C LEU A 89 9.25 0.76 -23.74
N ALA A 90 9.60 2.02 -23.50
CA ALA A 90 9.47 2.61 -22.17
C ALA A 90 7.99 2.76 -21.81
N ALA A 91 7.63 2.43 -20.58
CA ALA A 91 6.24 2.49 -20.13
C ALA A 91 6.13 2.86 -18.66
N LYS A 92 4.99 3.48 -18.30
CA LYS A 92 4.64 3.86 -16.93
C LYS A 92 3.45 3.07 -16.37
N SER A 93 2.76 2.31 -17.21
CA SER A 93 1.62 1.44 -16.87
C SER A 93 1.53 0.27 -17.86
N LEU A 94 0.76 -0.78 -17.52
CA LEU A 94 0.36 -1.85 -18.47
C LEU A 94 -1.15 -1.83 -18.68
N ALA A 95 -1.58 -1.79 -19.93
CA ALA A 95 -2.96 -1.96 -20.38
C ALA A 95 -3.26 -3.43 -20.75
N LEU A 96 -4.52 -3.72 -21.06
CA LEU A 96 -4.97 -5.06 -21.44
C LEU A 96 -4.10 -5.68 -22.55
N ASN A 97 -3.69 -6.94 -22.34
CA ASN A 97 -2.88 -7.76 -23.24
C ASN A 97 -1.46 -7.24 -23.50
N GLU A 98 -0.97 -6.27 -22.72
CA GLU A 98 0.42 -5.86 -22.80
C GLU A 98 1.32 -6.76 -21.95
N VAL A 99 2.53 -6.98 -22.47
CA VAL A 99 3.57 -7.78 -21.80
C VAL A 99 4.74 -6.86 -21.45
N ALA A 100 5.28 -6.99 -20.24
CA ALA A 100 6.47 -6.26 -19.84
C ALA A 100 7.38 -7.06 -18.92
N LEU A 101 8.67 -6.71 -18.97
CA LEU A 101 9.61 -7.11 -17.93
C LEU A 101 9.46 -6.15 -16.75
N VAL A 102 9.06 -6.68 -15.60
CA VAL A 102 8.79 -5.92 -14.39
C VAL A 102 9.68 -6.39 -13.24
N ASN A 103 9.94 -5.48 -12.29
CA ASN A 103 10.44 -5.84 -10.97
C ASN A 103 9.24 -5.95 -10.02
N VAL A 104 9.19 -7.03 -9.26
CA VAL A 104 8.14 -7.30 -8.27
C VAL A 104 8.77 -7.31 -6.89
N ALA A 105 8.14 -6.64 -5.93
CA ALA A 105 8.44 -6.74 -4.51
C ALA A 105 7.27 -7.40 -3.78
N LEU A 106 7.59 -8.29 -2.85
CA LEU A 106 6.68 -9.06 -2.03
C LEU A 106 6.70 -8.54 -0.60
N SER A 107 5.60 -8.79 0.11
CA SER A 107 5.47 -8.48 1.55
C SER A 107 6.25 -9.42 2.46
N GLU A 108 6.57 -10.62 1.98
CA GLU A 108 7.38 -11.62 2.68
C GLU A 108 8.20 -12.43 1.66
N PRO A 109 9.35 -13.02 2.06
CA PRO A 109 10.14 -13.87 1.17
C PRO A 109 9.39 -15.12 0.72
N VAL A 110 9.50 -15.45 -0.57
CA VAL A 110 8.90 -16.66 -1.13
C VAL A 110 9.95 -17.46 -1.89
N ALA A 111 9.83 -18.79 -1.84
CA ALA A 111 10.63 -19.69 -2.64
C ALA A 111 10.14 -19.69 -4.10
N PHE A 112 11.02 -19.41 -5.04
CA PHE A 112 10.73 -19.42 -6.47
C PHE A 112 11.94 -19.92 -7.27
N ASP A 113 11.69 -20.35 -8.50
CA ASP A 113 12.71 -20.69 -9.47
C ASP A 113 12.56 -19.81 -10.72
N ALA A 114 13.57 -19.74 -11.57
CA ALA A 114 13.38 -19.21 -12.90
C ALA A 114 12.39 -20.10 -13.67
N TYR A 115 11.41 -19.51 -14.35
CA TYR A 115 10.39 -20.26 -15.10
C TYR A 115 10.98 -21.20 -16.16
N ALA A 116 12.16 -20.85 -16.70
CA ALA A 116 12.90 -21.67 -17.65
C ALA A 116 13.44 -22.97 -17.02
N GLU A 117 13.68 -22.99 -15.70
CA GLU A 117 14.21 -24.12 -14.94
C GLU A 117 13.08 -24.94 -14.32
N ASN A 118 12.12 -24.28 -13.67
CA ASN A 118 10.96 -24.93 -13.07
C ASN A 118 9.69 -24.08 -13.27
N ARG A 119 8.70 -24.66 -13.96
CA ARG A 119 7.45 -23.96 -14.30
C ARG A 119 6.46 -23.89 -13.15
N ASP A 120 6.51 -24.85 -12.22
CA ASP A 120 5.54 -24.96 -11.13
C ASP A 120 5.78 -23.88 -10.06
N THR A 121 7.05 -23.56 -9.81
CA THR A 121 7.51 -22.54 -8.85
C THR A 121 7.90 -21.22 -9.51
N GLY A 122 8.16 -21.20 -10.81
CA GLY A 122 8.50 -20.01 -11.58
C GLY A 122 7.31 -19.31 -12.23
N SER A 123 6.08 -19.80 -12.08
CA SER A 123 4.87 -19.13 -12.56
C SER A 123 4.02 -18.57 -11.43
N PHE A 124 3.37 -17.44 -11.68
CA PHE A 124 2.47 -16.81 -10.72
C PHE A 124 1.30 -16.12 -11.42
N ILE A 125 0.25 -15.86 -10.63
CA ILE A 125 -0.87 -15.00 -11.03
C ILE A 125 -0.96 -13.79 -10.12
N VAL A 126 -1.37 -12.66 -10.70
CA VAL A 126 -1.68 -11.42 -10.01
C VAL A 126 -3.19 -11.33 -9.85
N ILE A 127 -3.66 -11.06 -8.64
CA ILE A 127 -5.06 -11.08 -8.26
C ILE A 127 -5.40 -9.73 -7.60
N ASP A 128 -6.50 -9.13 -8.01
CA ASP A 128 -7.00 -7.91 -7.38
C ASP A 128 -7.49 -8.18 -5.96
N ARG A 129 -7.11 -7.31 -5.03
CA ARG A 129 -7.34 -7.49 -3.59
C ARG A 129 -8.79 -7.26 -3.17
N LEU A 130 -9.58 -6.58 -4.01
CA LEU A 130 -10.95 -6.20 -3.71
C LEU A 130 -11.93 -7.21 -4.33
N THR A 131 -11.69 -7.57 -5.58
CA THR A 131 -12.60 -8.35 -6.41
C THR A 131 -12.22 -9.82 -6.51
N ASN A 132 -11.00 -10.20 -6.11
CA ASN A 132 -10.40 -11.52 -6.32
C ASN A 132 -10.30 -11.93 -7.81
N LEU A 133 -10.41 -10.98 -8.73
CA LEU A 133 -10.23 -11.24 -10.16
C LEU A 133 -8.75 -11.41 -10.48
N THR A 134 -8.45 -12.32 -11.41
CA THR A 134 -7.09 -12.45 -11.94
C THR A 134 -6.81 -11.27 -12.87
N MET A 135 -5.84 -10.45 -12.50
CA MET A 135 -5.45 -9.24 -13.22
C MET A 135 -4.32 -9.49 -14.21
N GLY A 136 -3.52 -10.53 -14.00
CA GLY A 136 -2.41 -10.89 -14.87
C GLY A 136 -1.75 -12.20 -14.48
N ALA A 137 -0.81 -12.64 -15.30
CA ALA A 137 0.00 -13.83 -15.06
C ALA A 137 1.45 -13.53 -15.41
N GLY A 138 2.40 -14.14 -14.69
CA GLY A 138 3.80 -13.87 -14.92
C GLY A 138 4.71 -15.07 -14.75
N MET A 139 5.89 -14.93 -15.33
CA MET A 139 6.97 -15.90 -15.35
C MET A 139 8.20 -15.26 -14.73
N VAL A 140 8.68 -15.84 -13.64
CA VAL A 140 9.89 -15.37 -12.96
C VAL A 140 11.09 -15.58 -13.86
N SER A 141 11.89 -14.53 -14.06
CA SER A 141 13.14 -14.58 -14.82
C SER A 141 14.31 -14.89 -13.90
N PHE A 142 14.49 -14.10 -12.83
CA PHE A 142 15.56 -14.24 -11.84
C PHE A 142 15.26 -13.40 -10.59
N GLY A 143 15.78 -13.80 -9.43
CA GLY A 143 15.68 -13.00 -8.21
C GLY A 143 16.49 -11.70 -8.29
N LEU A 144 15.94 -10.64 -7.69
CA LEU A 144 16.61 -9.35 -7.61
C LEU A 144 17.42 -9.30 -6.32
N ARG A 145 18.73 -9.36 -6.45
CA ARG A 145 19.64 -9.20 -5.32
C ARG A 145 19.82 -7.71 -5.01
N ARG A 146 18.96 -7.17 -4.14
CA ARG A 146 19.31 -6.01 -3.33
C ARG A 146 19.06 -6.30 -1.86
N ALA A 147 20.15 -6.20 -1.10
CA ALA A 147 20.18 -6.11 0.35
C ALA A 147 19.79 -7.37 1.15
N ASP A 148 20.36 -8.54 0.80
CA ASP A 148 20.47 -9.69 1.72
C ASP A 148 21.23 -9.38 3.03
N ASN A 149 21.76 -8.15 3.18
CA ASN A 149 22.49 -7.68 4.35
C ASN A 149 21.68 -6.73 5.26
N ILE A 150 20.36 -6.62 5.11
CA ILE A 150 19.52 -5.90 6.08
C ILE A 150 18.87 -6.94 6.98
N HIS A 151 19.64 -7.53 7.89
CA HIS A 151 19.04 -8.12 9.08
C HIS A 151 18.33 -6.99 9.83
N TRP A 152 17.02 -7.14 10.07
CA TRP A 152 16.31 -6.32 11.05
C TRP A 152 17.07 -6.45 12.38
N GLN A 153 17.84 -5.43 12.72
CA GLN A 153 18.44 -5.36 14.04
C GLN A 153 17.29 -5.16 15.02
N ALA A 154 17.08 -6.14 15.90
CA ALA A 154 16.19 -5.96 17.03
C ALA A 154 16.77 -4.82 17.88
N LEU A 155 16.16 -3.64 17.77
CA LEU A 155 16.53 -2.48 18.58
C LEU A 155 16.00 -2.70 19.99
N ASP A 156 16.84 -2.47 21.00
CA ASP A 156 16.44 -2.58 22.41
C ASP A 156 15.28 -1.63 22.78
N VAL A 157 15.12 -0.54 22.04
CA VAL A 157 14.02 0.41 22.20
C VAL A 157 12.87 0.03 21.26
N THR A 158 11.81 -0.52 21.85
CA THR A 158 10.60 -0.92 21.13
C THR A 158 9.65 0.26 20.91
N LYS A 159 8.72 0.09 19.97
CA LYS A 159 7.58 1.00 19.77
C LYS A 159 6.76 1.21 21.05
N ALA A 160 6.52 0.14 21.81
CA ALA A 160 5.79 0.21 23.07
C ALA A 160 6.51 1.11 24.09
N ALA A 161 7.83 0.98 24.23
CA ALA A 161 8.64 1.85 25.08
C ALA A 161 8.58 3.33 24.62
N ARG A 162 8.61 3.58 23.31
CA ARG A 162 8.47 4.93 22.75
C ARG A 162 7.09 5.55 23.00
N ALA A 163 6.03 4.75 22.88
CA ALA A 163 4.64 5.15 23.16
C ALA A 163 4.44 5.48 24.65
N GLU A 164 4.92 4.60 25.53
CA GLU A 164 4.87 4.79 27.00
C GLU A 164 5.62 6.05 27.42
N ALA A 165 6.83 6.27 26.90
CA ALA A 165 7.61 7.47 27.19
C ALA A 165 6.92 8.79 26.77
N LYS A 166 5.97 8.73 25.81
CA LYS A 166 5.18 9.86 25.35
C LYS A 166 3.79 9.94 25.99
N GLY A 167 3.41 8.93 26.78
CA GLY A 167 2.07 8.84 27.38
C GLY A 167 0.93 8.89 26.38
N GLN A 168 1.13 8.35 25.17
CA GLN A 168 0.13 8.36 24.08
C GLN A 168 0.20 7.06 23.27
N LYS A 169 -0.92 6.66 22.68
CA LYS A 169 -0.93 5.56 21.71
C LYS A 169 -0.64 6.12 20.31
N PRO A 170 0.43 5.68 19.63
CA PRO A 170 0.72 6.14 18.29
C PRO A 170 -0.34 5.68 17.30
N VAL A 171 -0.71 6.56 16.36
CA VAL A 171 -1.79 6.30 15.39
C VAL A 171 -1.64 7.24 14.20
N VAL A 172 -2.05 6.78 13.01
CA VAL A 172 -2.25 7.63 11.84
C VAL A 172 -3.71 8.09 11.79
N LEU A 173 -3.91 9.41 11.75
CA LEU A 173 -5.18 10.05 11.42
C LEU A 173 -5.17 10.37 9.93
N TRP A 174 -5.78 9.50 9.12
CA TRP A 174 -5.77 9.58 7.67
C TRP A 174 -6.99 10.34 7.15
N PHE A 175 -6.82 11.64 6.90
CA PHE A 175 -7.87 12.49 6.33
C PHE A 175 -7.94 12.28 4.81
N THR A 176 -9.10 11.83 4.33
CA THR A 176 -9.42 11.64 2.90
C THR A 176 -10.67 12.43 2.52
N GLY A 177 -10.76 12.88 1.27
CA GLY A 177 -11.84 13.76 0.82
C GLY A 177 -11.47 14.57 -0.42
N LEU A 178 -12.47 15.19 -1.06
CA LEU A 178 -12.27 16.06 -2.23
C LEU A 178 -11.31 17.23 -1.95
N SER A 179 -10.71 17.79 -2.99
CA SER A 179 -10.03 19.10 -2.89
C SER A 179 -11.03 20.13 -2.34
N GLY A 180 -10.63 21.08 -1.49
CA GLY A 180 -11.57 22.05 -0.91
C GLY A 180 -12.53 21.50 0.17
N ALA A 181 -12.52 20.19 0.46
CA ALA A 181 -13.35 19.60 1.52
C ALA A 181 -12.99 20.09 2.94
N GLY A 182 -11.78 20.62 3.14
CA GLY A 182 -11.33 21.16 4.43
C GLY A 182 -10.39 20.26 5.24
N LYS A 183 -9.85 19.17 4.64
CA LYS A 183 -8.91 18.24 5.29
C LYS A 183 -7.78 18.93 6.06
N SER A 184 -6.98 19.76 5.39
CA SER A 184 -5.85 20.47 6.02
C SER A 184 -6.31 21.43 7.11
N THR A 185 -7.48 22.04 6.97
CA THR A 185 -8.06 22.94 7.98
C THR A 185 -8.41 22.17 9.26
N VAL A 186 -9.13 21.05 9.12
CA VAL A 186 -9.52 20.20 10.26
C VAL A 186 -8.28 19.57 10.89
N ALA A 187 -7.37 19.01 10.08
CA ALA A 187 -6.13 18.41 10.58
C ALA A 187 -5.28 19.41 11.39
N ASN A 188 -5.12 20.64 10.91
CA ASN A 188 -4.40 21.70 11.64
C ASN A 188 -5.09 22.06 12.97
N LEU A 189 -6.42 22.06 13.04
CA LEU A 189 -7.13 22.31 14.30
C LEU A 189 -7.00 21.14 15.27
N VAL A 190 -7.09 19.89 14.78
CA VAL A 190 -6.84 18.68 15.58
C VAL A 190 -5.41 18.71 16.13
N GLU A 191 -4.42 19.00 15.30
CA GLU A 191 -3.01 19.12 15.71
C GLU A 191 -2.83 20.20 16.79
N LYS A 192 -3.45 21.37 16.64
CA LYS A 192 -3.42 22.43 17.66
C LYS A 192 -4.03 21.98 18.99
N MET A 193 -5.16 21.28 18.95
CA MET A 193 -5.83 20.78 20.16
C MET A 193 -4.97 19.73 20.86
N LEU A 194 -4.43 18.76 20.11
CA LEU A 194 -3.55 17.72 20.64
C LEU A 194 -2.24 18.30 21.19
N HIS A 195 -1.63 19.26 20.50
CA HIS A 195 -0.43 19.95 20.97
C HIS A 195 -0.71 20.70 22.28
N HIS A 196 -1.87 21.34 22.42
CA HIS A 196 -2.24 22.02 23.67
C HIS A 196 -2.37 21.05 24.85
N GLU A 197 -2.75 19.79 24.57
CA GLU A 197 -2.79 18.69 25.54
C GLU A 197 -1.42 18.00 25.75
N GLY A 198 -0.34 18.57 25.21
CA GLY A 198 1.02 18.04 25.36
C GLY A 198 1.30 16.77 24.54
N ARG A 199 0.45 16.45 23.56
CA ARG A 199 0.62 15.28 22.69
C ARG A 199 1.65 15.56 21.61
N HIS A 200 2.41 14.52 21.26
CA HIS A 200 3.42 14.58 20.22
C HIS A 200 2.82 14.21 18.87
N THR A 201 2.66 15.21 18.01
CA THR A 201 2.06 15.07 16.68
C THR A 201 3.04 15.39 15.57
N TYR A 202 2.72 14.93 14.36
CA TYR A 202 3.35 15.45 13.14
C TYR A 202 2.37 15.37 11.96
N THR A 203 2.28 16.45 11.19
CA THR A 203 1.43 16.50 9.99
C THR A 203 2.22 16.19 8.72
N LEU A 204 1.73 15.23 7.92
CA LEU A 204 2.16 14.96 6.55
C LEU A 204 1.08 15.47 5.59
N ASP A 205 1.41 16.46 4.78
CA ASP A 205 0.49 17.06 3.83
C ASP A 205 1.09 17.18 2.42
N GLY A 206 0.22 17.56 1.48
CA GLY A 206 0.64 17.73 0.09
C GLY A 206 1.69 18.82 -0.11
N ASP A 207 1.82 19.79 0.80
CA ASP A 207 2.75 20.90 0.66
C ASP A 207 4.15 20.48 1.18
N ASN A 208 4.27 19.91 2.38
CA ASN A 208 5.57 19.49 2.94
C ASN A 208 6.17 18.25 2.26
N VAL A 209 5.37 17.27 1.87
CA VAL A 209 5.89 16.05 1.21
C VAL A 209 6.26 16.32 -0.24
N ARG A 210 5.46 17.09 -1.00
CA ARG A 210 5.73 17.34 -2.43
C ARG A 210 6.89 18.33 -2.67
N HIS A 211 7.24 19.16 -1.70
CA HIS A 211 8.43 20.01 -1.81
C HIS A 211 9.73 19.26 -1.48
N GLY A 212 9.65 18.12 -0.79
CA GLY A 212 10.81 17.34 -0.36
C GLY A 212 10.79 15.91 -0.91
N LEU A 213 10.25 14.98 -0.12
CA LEU A 213 10.28 13.54 -0.34
C LEU A 213 9.70 13.11 -1.70
N ASN A 214 8.67 13.81 -2.18
CA ASN A 214 7.93 13.46 -3.39
C ASN A 214 8.07 14.52 -4.50
N LYS A 215 9.16 15.30 -4.49
CA LYS A 215 9.38 16.37 -5.49
C LYS A 215 9.57 15.86 -6.92
N ASP A 216 9.92 14.59 -7.07
CA ASP A 216 10.08 13.88 -8.35
C ASP A 216 8.75 13.41 -8.95
N LEU A 217 7.66 13.44 -8.17
CA LEU A 217 6.35 12.92 -8.59
C LEU A 217 5.44 14.03 -9.13
N GLY A 218 4.84 13.75 -10.29
CA GLY A 218 3.83 14.61 -10.90
C GLY A 218 2.43 14.41 -10.34
N PHE A 219 1.45 14.44 -11.25
CA PHE A 219 0.02 14.30 -10.95
C PHE A 219 -0.68 13.23 -11.79
N THR A 220 0.09 12.37 -12.49
CA THR A 220 -0.46 11.19 -13.16
C THR A 220 -0.98 10.18 -12.14
N ASP A 221 -1.80 9.22 -12.54
CA ASP A 221 -2.31 8.22 -11.60
C ASP A 221 -1.18 7.37 -11.00
N ALA A 222 -0.18 6.97 -11.78
CA ALA A 222 1.03 6.29 -11.26
C ALA A 222 1.78 7.14 -10.21
N ASP A 223 1.96 8.45 -10.49
CA ASP A 223 2.60 9.37 -9.52
C ASP A 223 1.78 9.50 -8.24
N ARG A 224 0.44 9.43 -8.32
CA ARG A 224 -0.45 9.49 -7.15
C ARG A 224 -0.33 8.23 -6.30
N VAL A 225 -0.30 7.07 -6.94
CA VAL A 225 -0.11 5.78 -6.26
C VAL A 225 1.21 5.78 -5.49
N GLU A 226 2.31 6.11 -6.18
CA GLU A 226 3.64 6.17 -5.53
C GLU A 226 3.71 7.25 -4.44
N ASN A 227 3.05 8.40 -4.66
CA ASN A 227 2.97 9.45 -3.65
C ASN A 227 2.31 8.94 -2.37
N ILE A 228 1.19 8.23 -2.47
CA ILE A 228 0.49 7.67 -1.31
C ILE A 228 1.31 6.56 -0.66
N ARG A 229 1.97 5.69 -1.43
CA ARG A 229 2.87 4.65 -0.91
C ARG A 229 4.00 5.25 -0.05
N ARG A 230 4.71 6.26 -0.56
CA ARG A 230 5.79 6.94 0.20
C ARG A 230 5.28 7.61 1.47
N VAL A 231 4.11 8.25 1.40
CA VAL A 231 3.48 8.89 2.57
C VAL A 231 3.09 7.85 3.62
N ALA A 232 2.53 6.71 3.21
CA ALA A 232 2.12 5.64 4.12
C ALA A 232 3.32 5.01 4.84
N GLU A 233 4.40 4.70 4.12
CA GLU A 233 5.65 4.20 4.71
C GLU A 233 6.27 5.21 5.68
N THR A 234 6.25 6.50 5.32
CA THR A 234 6.74 7.57 6.20
C THR A 234 5.89 7.68 7.46
N ALA A 235 4.55 7.61 7.33
CA ALA A 235 3.64 7.63 8.47
C ALA A 235 3.87 6.43 9.39
N ARG A 236 4.12 5.23 8.83
CA ARG A 236 4.49 4.03 9.59
C ARG A 236 5.73 4.25 10.45
N LEU A 237 6.79 4.89 9.91
CA LEU A 237 8.00 5.21 10.68
C LEU A 237 7.72 6.17 11.84
N PHE A 238 6.84 7.17 11.64
CA PHE A 238 6.46 8.09 12.71
C PHE A 238 5.59 7.42 13.79
N VAL A 239 4.70 6.50 13.41
CA VAL A 239 3.94 5.67 14.36
C VAL A 239 4.88 4.76 15.14
N ASP A 240 5.88 4.14 14.49
CA ASP A 240 6.92 3.38 15.20
C ASP A 240 7.72 4.25 16.18
N ALA A 241 7.93 5.53 15.84
CA ALA A 241 8.55 6.52 16.72
C ALA A 241 7.65 6.98 17.90
N GLY A 242 6.41 6.49 18.00
CA GLY A 242 5.48 6.80 19.07
C GLY A 242 4.61 8.04 18.85
N LEU A 243 4.52 8.57 17.61
CA LEU A 243 3.77 9.80 17.31
C LEU A 243 2.31 9.55 16.89
N ILE A 244 1.49 10.59 17.05
CA ILE A 244 0.18 10.72 16.38
C ILE A 244 0.41 11.46 15.07
N VAL A 245 0.19 10.80 13.94
CA VAL A 245 0.52 11.33 12.61
C VAL A 245 -0.74 11.79 11.92
N LEU A 246 -0.81 13.04 11.51
CA LEU A 246 -1.95 13.56 10.74
C LEU A 246 -1.60 13.55 9.26
N VAL A 247 -2.30 12.76 8.46
CA VAL A 247 -2.08 12.66 7.02
C VAL A 247 -3.23 13.34 6.28
N SER A 248 -2.95 14.40 5.52
CA SER A 248 -3.98 15.17 4.80
C SER A 248 -3.74 15.16 3.29
N PHE A 249 -4.11 14.05 2.64
CA PHE A 249 -4.05 13.89 1.18
C PHE A 249 -5.46 13.68 0.61
N ILE A 250 -5.63 13.84 -0.70
CA ILE A 250 -6.91 13.49 -1.35
C ILE A 250 -7.14 11.98 -1.27
N SER A 251 -6.06 11.19 -1.50
CA SER A 251 -6.07 9.72 -1.51
C SER A 251 -7.33 9.13 -2.16
N PRO A 252 -7.59 9.41 -3.45
CA PRO A 252 -8.91 9.23 -4.05
C PRO A 252 -9.34 7.77 -4.19
N PHE A 253 -8.41 6.83 -4.24
CA PHE A 253 -8.67 5.43 -4.52
C PHE A 253 -8.67 4.59 -3.24
N ARG A 254 -9.62 3.65 -3.11
CA ARG A 254 -9.73 2.80 -1.92
C ARG A 254 -8.56 1.83 -1.76
N SER A 255 -8.00 1.34 -2.86
CA SER A 255 -6.85 0.42 -2.87
C SER A 255 -5.65 1.01 -2.10
N GLU A 256 -5.33 2.27 -2.35
CA GLU A 256 -4.17 2.95 -1.76
C GLU A 256 -4.42 3.28 -0.28
N ARG A 257 -5.66 3.59 0.10
CA ARG A 257 -6.01 3.79 1.52
C ARG A 257 -5.97 2.47 2.30
N ARG A 258 -6.44 1.38 1.69
CA ARG A 258 -6.32 0.02 2.26
C ARG A 258 -4.86 -0.40 2.42
N MET A 259 -4.03 -0.17 1.40
CA MET A 259 -2.59 -0.40 1.47
C MET A 259 -1.97 0.34 2.66
N ALA A 260 -2.26 1.62 2.81
CA ALA A 260 -1.73 2.42 3.91
C ALA A 260 -2.17 1.88 5.29
N ARG A 261 -3.43 1.42 5.41
CA ARG A 261 -3.96 0.78 6.62
C ARG A 261 -3.23 -0.51 6.96
N GLU A 262 -2.96 -1.37 5.98
CA GLU A 262 -2.32 -2.68 6.18
C GLU A 262 -0.82 -2.59 6.51
N LEU A 263 -0.17 -1.46 6.24
CA LEU A 263 1.21 -1.20 6.66
C LEU A 263 1.33 -0.98 8.19
N LEU A 264 0.23 -0.74 8.87
CA LEU A 264 0.15 -0.39 10.29
C LEU A 264 -0.47 -1.54 11.10
N GLY A 265 -0.21 -1.56 12.41
CA GLY A 265 -0.82 -2.53 13.31
C GLY A 265 -2.31 -2.30 13.50
N GLU A 266 -3.00 -3.29 14.08
CA GLU A 266 -4.41 -3.18 14.41
C GLU A 266 -4.69 -1.97 15.32
N GLY A 267 -5.66 -1.14 14.93
CA GLY A 267 -6.00 0.08 15.67
C GLY A 267 -4.91 1.16 15.65
N GLU A 268 -4.06 1.19 14.63
CA GLU A 268 -3.05 2.25 14.41
C GLU A 268 -3.32 3.11 13.18
N PHE A 269 -4.46 2.88 12.50
CA PHE A 269 -4.92 3.65 11.37
C PHE A 269 -6.40 4.02 11.56
N VAL A 270 -6.68 5.31 11.59
CA VAL A 270 -8.03 5.89 11.69
C VAL A 270 -8.30 6.66 10.41
N GLU A 271 -9.16 6.12 9.55
CA GLU A 271 -9.60 6.77 8.32
C GLU A 271 -10.70 7.78 8.63
N ILE A 272 -10.44 9.03 8.25
CA ILE A 272 -11.32 10.18 8.51
C ILE A 272 -11.81 10.68 7.16
N HIS A 273 -13.04 10.35 6.81
CA HIS A 273 -13.68 10.87 5.61
C HIS A 273 -14.20 12.28 5.86
N VAL A 274 -13.55 13.28 5.24
CA VAL A 274 -14.06 14.65 5.20
C VAL A 274 -15.05 14.75 4.06
N ASP A 275 -16.29 14.36 4.36
CA ASP A 275 -17.38 14.32 3.41
C ASP A 275 -17.85 15.75 3.11
N THR A 276 -17.83 16.13 1.85
CA THR A 276 -18.24 17.48 1.40
C THR A 276 -18.81 17.36 0.00
N PRO A 277 -20.05 17.83 -0.24
CA PRO A 277 -20.60 17.93 -1.59
C PRO A 277 -19.65 18.69 -2.52
N ILE A 278 -19.50 18.20 -3.75
CA ILE A 278 -18.55 18.78 -4.70
C ILE A 278 -18.87 20.24 -5.00
N GLU A 279 -20.14 20.63 -5.00
CA GLU A 279 -20.59 21.99 -5.23
C GLU A 279 -20.06 22.95 -4.15
N ILE A 280 -20.04 22.51 -2.90
CA ILE A 280 -19.48 23.28 -1.77
C ILE A 280 -17.96 23.35 -1.88
N ALA A 281 -17.31 22.25 -2.25
CA ALA A 281 -15.87 22.21 -2.47
C ALA A 281 -15.43 23.15 -3.61
N GLU A 282 -16.18 23.16 -4.72
CA GLU A 282 -16.02 24.05 -5.87
C GLU A 282 -16.28 25.51 -5.51
N GLN A 283 -17.26 25.79 -4.65
CA GLN A 283 -17.53 27.15 -4.19
C GLN A 283 -16.38 27.69 -3.33
N ARG A 284 -15.79 26.86 -2.47
CA ARG A 284 -14.68 27.25 -1.57
C ARG A 284 -13.40 27.55 -2.34
N ASP A 285 -13.04 26.70 -3.30
CA ASP A 285 -11.86 26.73 -4.19
C ASP A 285 -10.69 27.65 -3.75
N PRO A 286 -10.08 27.44 -2.57
CA PRO A 286 -9.14 28.39 -1.99
C PRO A 286 -7.83 28.50 -2.79
N LYS A 287 -7.46 27.43 -3.51
CA LYS A 287 -6.26 27.37 -4.37
C LYS A 287 -6.60 27.66 -5.85
N GLY A 288 -7.86 27.98 -6.19
CA GLY A 288 -8.29 28.25 -7.56
C GLY A 288 -8.18 27.03 -8.50
N LEU A 289 -8.12 25.82 -7.96
CA LEU A 289 -7.86 24.59 -8.70
C LEU A 289 -9.10 24.11 -9.45
N TYR A 290 -10.29 24.22 -8.86
CA TYR A 290 -11.54 23.84 -9.54
C TYR A 290 -11.80 24.74 -10.74
N LYS A 291 -11.60 26.06 -10.62
CA LYS A 291 -11.70 26.99 -11.75
C LYS A 291 -10.77 26.62 -12.89
N LYS A 292 -9.51 26.28 -12.58
CA LYS A 292 -8.51 25.85 -13.58
C LYS A 292 -8.87 24.51 -14.22
N ALA A 293 -9.35 23.55 -13.43
CA ALA A 293 -9.81 22.25 -13.92
C ALA A 293 -11.01 22.39 -14.88
N ARG A 294 -12.05 23.15 -14.48
CA ARG A 294 -13.22 23.45 -15.33
C ARG A 294 -12.84 24.18 -16.62
N ALA A 295 -11.78 25.00 -16.60
CA ALA A 295 -11.22 25.66 -17.78
C ALA A 295 -10.30 24.76 -18.64
N GLY A 296 -10.15 23.47 -18.29
CA GLY A 296 -9.29 22.51 -19.01
C GLY A 296 -7.79 22.72 -18.83
N GLN A 297 -7.37 23.58 -17.89
CA GLN A 297 -5.96 23.89 -17.63
C GLN A 297 -5.29 22.86 -16.72
N ILE A 298 -6.09 22.09 -15.96
CA ILE A 298 -5.63 20.98 -15.14
C ILE A 298 -6.39 19.74 -15.62
N LYS A 299 -5.65 18.70 -16.01
CA LYS A 299 -6.20 17.39 -16.39
C LYS A 299 -6.15 16.42 -15.20
N HIS A 300 -6.98 15.40 -15.25
CA HIS A 300 -7.13 14.34 -14.25
C HIS A 300 -7.46 14.85 -12.85
N PHE A 301 -8.19 15.95 -12.71
CA PHE A 301 -8.55 16.53 -11.43
C PHE A 301 -9.63 15.71 -10.71
N THR A 302 -9.32 15.29 -9.48
CA THR A 302 -10.22 14.46 -8.67
C THR A 302 -11.58 15.15 -8.44
N GLY A 303 -12.66 14.43 -8.74
CA GLY A 303 -14.04 14.89 -8.64
C GLY A 303 -14.57 15.52 -9.93
N ILE A 304 -13.72 15.85 -10.91
CA ILE A 304 -14.13 16.42 -12.21
C ILE A 304 -13.93 15.40 -13.33
N ASP A 305 -12.67 15.06 -13.62
CA ASP A 305 -12.25 14.16 -14.70
C ASP A 305 -11.38 12.99 -14.20
N SER A 306 -11.27 12.83 -12.88
CA SER A 306 -10.71 11.66 -12.20
C SER A 306 -11.62 11.29 -11.01
N PRO A 307 -11.87 9.99 -10.72
CA PRO A 307 -12.82 9.60 -9.68
C PRO A 307 -12.31 9.88 -8.26
N TYR A 308 -13.26 10.03 -7.33
CA TYR A 308 -13.02 9.94 -5.89
C TYR A 308 -13.88 8.81 -5.36
N GLU A 309 -13.24 7.75 -4.88
CA GLU A 309 -13.91 6.60 -4.29
C GLU A 309 -14.14 6.86 -2.81
N VAL A 310 -15.39 7.12 -2.44
CA VAL A 310 -15.81 7.33 -1.06
C VAL A 310 -15.44 6.11 -0.20
N PRO A 311 -14.83 6.28 1.00
CA PRO A 311 -14.59 5.18 1.92
C PRO A 311 -15.88 4.48 2.32
N GLU A 312 -15.90 3.14 2.30
CA GLU A 312 -17.08 2.36 2.71
C GLU A 312 -17.18 2.18 4.23
N ASN A 313 -16.05 2.10 4.92
CA ASN A 313 -15.96 1.81 6.35
C ASN A 313 -14.93 2.72 7.05
N ALA A 314 -15.04 4.03 6.86
CA ALA A 314 -14.20 4.97 7.59
C ALA A 314 -14.55 4.96 9.09
N GLU A 315 -13.54 5.02 9.97
CA GLU A 315 -13.75 5.13 11.42
C GLU A 315 -14.47 6.43 11.81
N ILE A 316 -14.25 7.52 11.06
CA ILE A 316 -14.90 8.80 11.28
C ILE A 316 -15.39 9.37 9.94
N VAL A 317 -16.65 9.82 9.90
CA VAL A 317 -17.21 10.59 8.79
C VAL A 317 -17.56 11.99 9.29
N LEU A 318 -16.89 13.00 8.74
CA LEU A 318 -17.04 14.40 9.08
C LEU A 318 -17.92 15.11 8.03
N ALA A 319 -19.09 15.58 8.46
CA ALA A 319 -20.07 16.26 7.60
C ALA A 319 -19.66 17.72 7.29
N SER A 320 -18.55 17.89 6.56
CA SER A 320 -18.04 19.20 6.16
C SER A 320 -18.96 19.87 5.14
N GLY A 321 -19.28 21.14 5.39
CA GLY A 321 -20.32 21.88 4.65
C GLY A 321 -21.59 22.10 5.48
N THR A 322 -21.81 21.30 6.53
CA THR A 322 -22.88 21.52 7.51
C THR A 322 -22.35 22.00 8.86
N LYS A 323 -21.21 21.47 9.31
CA LYS A 323 -20.55 21.81 10.56
C LYS A 323 -19.34 22.72 10.36
N GLY A 324 -19.02 23.51 11.38
CA GLY A 324 -17.83 24.36 11.43
C GLY A 324 -16.54 23.54 11.63
N PRO A 325 -15.38 24.05 11.19
CA PRO A 325 -14.12 23.30 11.27
C PRO A 325 -13.68 23.02 12.72
N GLU A 326 -14.00 23.89 13.68
CA GLU A 326 -13.73 23.66 15.11
C GLU A 326 -14.57 22.51 15.68
N GLU A 327 -15.84 22.41 15.28
CA GLU A 327 -16.74 21.31 15.68
C GLU A 327 -16.23 19.98 15.13
N LEU A 328 -15.86 19.95 13.84
CA LEU A 328 -15.32 18.75 13.19
C LEU A 328 -14.00 18.30 13.85
N ALA A 329 -13.12 19.24 14.21
CA ALA A 329 -11.88 18.93 14.91
C ALA A 329 -12.15 18.36 16.32
N ALA A 330 -13.12 18.94 17.05
CA ALA A 330 -13.54 18.43 18.35
C ALA A 330 -14.10 17.00 18.27
N GLU A 331 -14.82 16.65 17.20
CA GLU A 331 -15.30 15.29 16.96
C GLU A 331 -14.15 14.28 16.82
N VAL A 332 -13.11 14.63 16.07
CA VAL A 332 -11.91 13.79 15.93
C VAL A 332 -11.21 13.62 17.27
N VAL A 333 -10.96 14.71 17.99
CA VAL A 333 -10.29 14.65 19.32
C VAL A 333 -11.11 13.83 20.31
N ARG A 334 -12.44 13.96 20.30
CA ARG A 334 -13.34 13.15 21.14
C ARG A 334 -13.21 11.67 20.80
N TYR A 335 -13.25 11.31 19.51
CA TYR A 335 -13.02 9.93 19.09
C TYR A 335 -11.70 9.36 19.63
N LEU A 336 -10.62 10.17 19.59
CA LEU A 336 -9.31 9.73 20.11
C LEU A 336 -9.33 9.46 21.61
N LYS A 337 -10.04 10.29 22.38
CA LYS A 337 -10.23 10.08 23.82
C LYS A 337 -11.07 8.84 24.12
N ASP A 338 -12.21 8.71 23.44
CA ASP A 338 -13.15 7.61 23.65
C ASP A 338 -12.54 6.23 23.32
N ASN A 339 -11.57 6.19 22.40
CA ASN A 339 -10.85 4.98 22.00
C ASN A 339 -9.46 4.82 22.65
N GLY A 340 -9.13 5.65 23.65
CA GLY A 340 -7.91 5.51 24.45
C GLY A 340 -6.60 5.82 23.71
N TYR A 341 -6.65 6.61 22.63
CA TYR A 341 -5.43 7.06 21.95
C TYR A 341 -4.70 8.14 22.75
N VAL A 342 -5.49 8.98 23.42
CA VAL A 342 -5.04 10.05 24.31
C VAL A 342 -5.90 10.01 25.57
N SER A 343 -5.28 10.22 26.72
CA SER A 343 -5.95 10.27 28.04
C SER A 343 -6.71 11.57 28.27
#